data_AF-A0A2V6Z4X4-F1
#
_entry.id   AF-A0A2V6Z4X4-F1
#
_cell.length_a   1.000
_cell.length_b   1.000
_cell.length_c   1.000
_cell.angle_alpha   90.00
_cell.angle_beta   90.00
_cell.angle_gamma   90.00
#
_symmetry.space_group_name_H-M   'P 1'
#
loop_
_entity.id
_entity.type
_entity.pdbx_description
1 polymer ?
#
loop_
_entity_poly.entity_id
_entity_poly.type
_entity_poly.pdbx_seq_one_letter_code
_entity_poly.pdbx_strand_id
1 'polypeptide(L)'
;MRMTATLLALLLTAGCSLISIDLTPRIKPLEERTVEGTGKTKILLTDISGFLSEEGETQTVIIGAPPPRVPLLVRFREALKKAEEDPNVKALVVRINSAGGTVTAADIMFKEL
;
A
#
# COMPACT_ATOMS: atom_id res chain seq x y z
N MET A 1 56.01 -11.69 8.25
CA MET A 1 55.62 -10.76 7.17
C MET A 1 54.58 -11.33 6.19
N ARG A 2 54.65 -12.61 5.78
CA ARG A 2 53.64 -13.17 4.84
C ARG A 2 52.27 -13.44 5.50
N MET A 3 52.28 -13.92 6.75
CA MET A 3 51.06 -14.26 7.50
C MET A 3 50.23 -13.05 7.96
N THR A 4 50.89 -11.92 8.21
CA THR A 4 50.23 -10.65 8.58
C THR A 4 49.57 -9.99 7.37
N ALA A 5 50.17 -10.12 6.19
CA ALA A 5 49.60 -9.64 4.94
C ALA A 5 48.34 -10.42 4.53
N THR A 6 48.33 -11.75 4.74
CA THR A 6 47.15 -12.58 4.48
C THR A 6 46.00 -12.30 5.45
N LEU A 7 46.29 -11.99 6.73
CA LEU A 7 45.26 -11.66 7.71
C LEU A 7 44.62 -10.28 7.44
N LEU A 8 45.42 -9.31 7.01
CA LEU A 8 44.93 -7.97 6.64
C LEU A 8 44.07 -8.01 5.37
N ALA A 9 44.47 -8.80 4.37
CA ALA A 9 43.70 -9.00 3.14
C ALA A 9 42.33 -9.67 3.38
N LEU A 10 42.24 -10.55 4.39
CA LEU A 10 40.98 -11.21 4.77
C LEU A 10 40.01 -10.27 5.49
N LEU A 11 40.51 -9.26 6.23
CA LEU A 11 39.65 -8.24 6.85
C LEU A 11 39.04 -7.26 5.84
N LEU A 12 39.77 -6.95 4.76
CA LEU A 12 39.34 -5.99 3.73
C LEU A 12 38.21 -6.53 2.84
N THR A 13 38.05 -7.86 2.74
CA THR A 13 36.97 -8.49 1.95
C THR A 13 35.68 -8.72 2.74
N ALA A 14 35.68 -8.48 4.06
CA ALA A 14 34.50 -8.63 4.92
C ALA A 14 33.54 -7.41 4.87
N GLY A 15 33.84 -6.40 4.04
CA GLY A 15 33.15 -5.11 4.00
C GLY A 15 32.14 -4.93 2.86
N CYS A 16 31.46 -5.97 2.39
CA CYS A 16 30.37 -5.81 1.41
C CYS A 16 29.02 -5.64 2.14
N SER A 17 28.81 -4.48 2.78
CA SER A 17 27.47 -4.08 3.21
C SER A 17 26.80 -3.31 2.08
N LEU A 18 25.97 -4.00 1.28
CA LEU A 18 25.02 -3.36 0.37
C LEU A 18 23.87 -2.78 1.21
N ILE A 19 24.07 -1.60 1.79
CA ILE A 19 22.99 -0.86 2.44
C ILE A 19 22.09 -0.32 1.32
N SER A 20 21.06 -1.09 0.94
CA SER A 20 19.99 -0.58 0.08
C SER A 20 19.11 0.35 0.91
N ILE A 21 19.42 1.64 0.89
CA ILE A 21 18.55 2.67 1.41
C ILE A 21 17.51 2.96 0.31
N ASP A 22 16.28 2.50 0.49
CA ASP A 22 15.15 2.86 -0.38
C ASP A 22 14.84 4.36 -0.19
N LEU A 23 15.55 5.22 -0.94
CA LEU A 23 15.37 6.67 -0.96
C LEU A 23 14.13 7.11 -1.76
N THR A 24 13.35 6.18 -2.29
CA THR A 24 12.13 6.46 -3.06
C THR A 24 10.90 5.89 -2.37
N PRO A 25 9.82 6.67 -2.17
CA PRO A 25 8.57 6.14 -1.64
C PRO A 25 7.96 5.16 -2.65
N ARG A 26 7.93 3.87 -2.29
CA ARG A 26 7.34 2.79 -3.08
C ARG A 26 5.91 2.52 -2.63
N ILE A 27 5.04 2.15 -3.57
CA ILE A 27 3.72 1.60 -3.25
C ILE A 27 3.94 0.29 -2.50
N LYS A 28 3.43 0.20 -1.28
CA LYS A 28 3.45 -1.01 -0.45
C LYS A 28 2.13 -1.79 -0.58
N PRO A 29 2.13 -3.11 -0.32
CA PRO A 29 0.91 -3.90 -0.25
C PRO A 29 -0.08 -3.36 0.79
N LEU A 30 -1.35 -3.71 0.63
CA LEU A 30 -2.40 -3.31 1.56
C LEU A 30 -2.21 -4.03 2.91
N GLU A 31 -1.99 -3.25 3.97
CA GLU A 31 -1.90 -3.75 5.34
C GLU A 31 -3.22 -3.56 6.08
N GLU A 32 -3.57 -4.55 6.90
CA GLU A 32 -4.77 -4.46 7.75
C GLU A 32 -4.42 -3.66 9.01
N ARG A 33 -5.35 -2.80 9.45
CA ARG A 33 -5.22 -2.05 10.70
C ARG A 33 -6.50 -2.14 11.51
N THR A 34 -6.38 -2.56 12.76
CA THR A 34 -7.48 -2.52 13.71
C THR A 34 -7.73 -1.07 14.14
N VAL A 35 -8.92 -0.56 13.88
CA VAL A 35 -9.37 0.76 14.35
C VAL A 35 -9.87 0.66 15.79
N GLU A 36 -10.71 -0.34 16.05
CA GLU A 36 -11.32 -0.59 17.36
C GLU A 36 -11.71 -2.06 17.47
N GLY A 37 -11.93 -2.53 18.69
CA GLY A 37 -12.44 -3.85 19.01
C GLY A 37 -11.36 -4.89 19.22
N THR A 38 -11.77 -6.03 19.76
CA THR A 38 -10.92 -7.19 20.03
C THR A 38 -11.69 -8.46 19.69
N GLY A 39 -11.03 -9.43 19.06
CA GLY A 39 -11.65 -10.69 18.70
C GLY A 39 -11.08 -11.28 17.42
N LYS A 40 -11.43 -12.54 17.15
CA LYS A 40 -11.05 -13.20 15.89
C LYS A 40 -11.92 -12.70 14.74
N THR A 41 -13.23 -12.57 14.97
CA THR A 41 -14.19 -12.06 13.98
C THR A 41 -14.01 -10.57 13.78
N LYS A 42 -14.02 -10.13 12.53
CA LYS A 42 -13.75 -8.74 12.13
C LYS A 42 -14.85 -8.21 11.22
N ILE A 43 -14.97 -6.90 11.19
CA ILE A 43 -15.78 -6.15 10.25
C ILE A 43 -14.82 -5.28 9.45
N LEU A 44 -14.82 -5.40 8.12
CA LEU A 44 -14.03 -4.53 7.27
C LEU A 44 -14.65 -3.14 7.27
N LEU A 45 -13.85 -2.12 7.63
CA LEU A 45 -14.21 -0.72 7.48
C LEU A 45 -13.36 -0.12 6.35
N THR A 46 -14.01 0.38 5.29
CA THR A 46 -13.34 1.05 4.18
C THR A 46 -13.99 2.39 3.86
N ASP A 47 -13.18 3.35 3.41
CA ASP A 47 -13.62 4.72 3.16
C ASP A 47 -13.55 5.03 1.65
N ILE A 48 -14.65 5.54 1.09
CA ILE A 48 -14.71 6.12 -0.26
C ILE A 48 -14.70 7.64 -0.09
N SER A 49 -13.53 8.25 -0.23
CA SER A 49 -13.34 9.68 0.02
C SER A 49 -12.74 10.43 -1.16
N GLY A 50 -13.30 11.59 -1.48
CA GLY A 50 -12.84 12.43 -2.59
C GLY A 50 -13.60 12.20 -3.90
N PHE A 51 -13.02 12.60 -5.02
CA PHE A 51 -13.62 12.50 -6.35
C PHE A 51 -13.42 11.09 -6.94
N LEU A 52 -14.47 10.49 -7.49
CA LEU A 52 -14.37 9.20 -8.18
C LEU A 52 -13.88 9.39 -9.61
N SER A 53 -12.74 8.79 -9.94
CA SER A 53 -12.14 8.83 -11.26
C SER A 53 -11.42 7.51 -11.54
N GLU A 54 -11.56 7.04 -12.78
CA GLU A 54 -10.85 5.88 -13.34
C GLU A 54 -9.35 6.18 -13.43
N GLU A 55 -9.00 7.43 -13.70
CA GLU A 55 -7.63 7.92 -13.72
C GLU A 55 -7.17 8.26 -12.30
N GLY A 56 -6.03 7.69 -11.91
CA GLY A 56 -5.32 8.09 -10.71
C GLY A 56 -4.77 9.51 -10.84
N GLU A 57 -4.55 10.20 -9.71
CA GLU A 57 -3.90 11.51 -9.69
C GLU A 57 -2.60 11.46 -10.51
N THR A 58 -2.50 12.32 -11.53
CA THR A 58 -1.34 12.38 -12.42
C THR A 58 -0.12 12.81 -11.61
N GLN A 59 0.86 11.93 -11.49
CA GLN A 59 2.07 12.17 -10.73
C GLN A 59 2.94 13.19 -11.47
N THR A 60 3.03 14.41 -10.94
CA THR A 60 3.99 15.38 -11.46
C THR A 60 5.34 15.10 -10.80
N VAL A 61 6.33 14.69 -11.59
CA VAL A 61 7.70 14.42 -11.09
C VAL A 61 8.42 15.74 -10.90
N ILE A 62 8.23 16.35 -9.73
CA ILE A 62 8.96 17.53 -9.25
C ILE A 62 9.84 17.10 -8.08
N ILE A 63 11.01 17.70 -7.90
CA ILE A 63 11.81 17.52 -6.69
C ILE A 63 10.96 17.97 -5.49
N GLY A 64 10.67 17.05 -4.56
CA GLY A 64 9.75 17.27 -3.44
C GLY A 64 8.28 16.92 -3.72
N ALA A 65 7.98 16.23 -4.84
CA ALA A 65 6.63 15.79 -5.15
C ALA A 65 6.06 14.87 -4.06
N PRO A 66 4.73 14.94 -3.82
CA PRO A 66 4.05 14.01 -2.91
C PRO A 66 4.34 12.56 -3.28
N PRO A 67 4.43 11.64 -2.30
CA PRO A 67 4.61 10.24 -2.59
C PRO A 67 3.48 9.71 -3.49
N PRO A 68 3.76 8.72 -4.35
CA PRO A 68 2.77 8.15 -5.25
C PRO A 68 1.56 7.66 -4.46
N ARG A 69 0.37 8.17 -4.80
CA ARG A 69 -0.89 7.73 -4.18
C ARG A 69 -1.51 6.63 -5.03
N VAL A 70 -1.85 5.51 -4.38
CA VAL A 70 -2.65 4.46 -5.02
C VAL A 70 -4.05 5.02 -5.30
N PRO A 71 -4.59 4.88 -6.53
CA PRO A 71 -5.93 5.35 -6.90
C PRO A 71 -7.02 4.75 -6.01
N LEU A 72 -8.12 5.49 -5.83
CA LEU A 72 -9.21 5.07 -4.94
C LEU A 72 -9.82 3.73 -5.35
N LEU A 73 -10.15 3.54 -6.63
CA LEU A 73 -10.72 2.27 -7.11
C LEU A 73 -9.78 1.09 -6.86
N VAL A 74 -8.48 1.29 -7.09
CA VAL A 74 -7.47 0.26 -6.86
C VAL A 74 -7.40 -0.10 -5.37
N ARG A 75 -7.36 0.90 -4.47
CA ARG A 75 -7.36 0.64 -3.03
C ARG A 75 -8.63 -0.09 -2.57
N PHE A 76 -9.78 0.32 -3.09
CA PHE A 76 -11.07 -0.25 -2.73
C PHE A 76 -11.15 -1.73 -3.13
N ARG A 77 -10.80 -2.05 -4.39
CA ARG A 77 -10.75 -3.41 -4.90
C ARG A 77 -9.78 -4.29 -4.13
N GLU A 78 -8.58 -3.81 -3.84
CA GLU A 78 -7.59 -4.58 -3.06
C GLU A 78 -8.07 -4.84 -1.62
N ALA A 79 -8.80 -3.90 -1.02
CA ALA A 79 -9.40 -4.10 0.31
C ALA A 79 -10.49 -5.17 0.29
N LEU A 80 -11.36 -5.15 -0.71
CA LEU A 80 -12.41 -6.16 -0.88
C LEU A 80 -11.83 -7.53 -1.14
N LYS A 81 -10.85 -7.64 -2.06
CA LYS A 81 -10.16 -8.89 -2.35
C LYS A 81 -9.49 -9.48 -1.10
N LYS A 82 -8.80 -8.64 -0.33
CA LYS A 82 -8.17 -9.09 0.94
C LYS A 82 -9.21 -9.57 1.96
N ALA A 83 -10.37 -8.92 2.02
CA ALA A 83 -11.45 -9.33 2.90
C ALA A 83 -12.15 -10.62 2.42
N GLU A 84 -12.29 -10.83 1.11
CA GLU A 84 -12.81 -12.07 0.53
C GLU A 84 -11.93 -13.27 0.89
N GLU A 85 -10.61 -13.08 0.90
CA GLU A 85 -9.64 -14.12 1.27
C GLU A 85 -9.53 -14.37 2.79
N ASP A 86 -10.04 -13.47 3.66
CA ASP A 86 -10.00 -13.63 5.12
C ASP A 86 -11.33 -14.20 5.67
N PRO A 87 -11.38 -15.48 6.08
CA PRO A 87 -12.60 -16.10 6.60
C PRO A 87 -13.11 -15.47 7.90
N ASN A 88 -12.32 -14.63 8.57
CA ASN A 88 -12.72 -13.95 9.79
C ASN A 88 -13.50 -12.66 9.55
N VAL A 89 -13.47 -12.11 8.33
CA VAL A 89 -14.27 -10.95 7.95
C VAL A 89 -15.71 -11.40 7.72
N LYS A 90 -16.65 -10.87 8.52
CA LYS A 90 -18.06 -11.28 8.48
C LYS A 90 -19.02 -10.19 8.03
N ALA A 91 -18.54 -8.95 7.92
CA ALA A 91 -19.32 -7.84 7.42
C ALA A 91 -18.39 -6.77 6.83
N LEU A 92 -18.98 -5.93 5.98
CA LEU A 92 -18.36 -4.78 5.34
C LEU A 92 -19.14 -3.52 5.71
N VAL A 93 -18.42 -2.48 6.12
CA VAL A 93 -18.94 -1.12 6.32
C VAL A 93 -18.19 -0.20 5.38
N VAL A 94 -18.92 0.43 4.47
CA VAL A 94 -18.39 1.41 3.53
C VAL A 94 -18.81 2.81 3.97
N ARG A 95 -17.84 3.64 4.37
CA ARG A 95 -18.08 5.05 4.69
C ARG A 95 -17.89 5.89 3.44
N ILE A 96 -18.96 6.54 3.00
CA ILE A 96 -18.93 7.37 1.80
C ILE A 96 -18.80 8.84 2.21
N ASN A 97 -17.70 9.46 1.80
CA ASN A 97 -17.43 10.89 1.92
C ASN A 97 -16.92 11.42 0.57
N SER A 98 -17.77 11.31 -0.45
CA SER A 98 -17.43 11.66 -1.82
C SER A 98 -18.35 12.73 -2.38
N ALA A 99 -17.77 13.64 -3.16
CA ALA A 99 -18.53 14.61 -3.96
C ALA A 99 -19.16 13.98 -5.23
N GLY A 100 -18.96 12.67 -5.44
CA GLY A 100 -19.27 11.97 -6.68
C GLY A 100 -18.07 11.95 -7.63
N GLY A 101 -18.35 11.79 -8.91
CA GLY A 101 -17.33 11.69 -9.94
C GLY A 101 -17.91 11.22 -11.27
N THR A 102 -17.15 10.44 -12.01
CA THR A 102 -17.64 9.88 -13.26
C THR A 102 -18.67 8.77 -12.98
N VAL A 103 -19.66 8.65 -13.87
CA VAL A 103 -20.65 7.57 -13.81
C VAL A 103 -19.99 6.21 -13.98
N THR A 104 -18.97 6.13 -14.83
CA THR A 104 -18.19 4.91 -15.07
C THR A 104 -17.45 4.45 -13.81
N ALA A 105 -16.78 5.34 -13.08
CA ALA A 105 -16.11 4.97 -11.84
C ALA A 105 -17.09 4.47 -10.77
N ALA A 106 -18.28 5.09 -10.69
CA ALA A 106 -19.34 4.64 -9.79
C ALA A 106 -19.87 3.25 -10.18
N ASP A 107 -20.10 3.00 -11.47
CA ASP A 107 -20.53 1.69 -11.99
C ASP A 107 -19.49 0.59 -11.74
N ILE A 108 -18.19 0.89 -11.92
CA ILE A 108 -17.11 -0.05 -11.61
C ILE A 108 -17.13 -0.39 -10.11
N MET A 109 -17.21 0.59 -9.21
CA MET A 109 -17.25 0.29 -7.77
C MET A 109 -18.50 -0.48 -7.37
N PHE A 110 -19.66 -0.16 -7.96
CA PHE A 110 -20.90 -0.89 -7.68
C PHE A 110 -20.81 -2.36 -8.07
N LYS A 111 -20.06 -2.70 -9.12
CA LYS A 111 -19.82 -4.09 -9.55
C LYS A 111 -18.85 -4.87 -8.67
N GLU A 112 -18.02 -4.18 -7.88
CA GLU A 112 -17.08 -4.82 -6.95
C GLU A 112 -17.73 -5.16 -5.60
N LEU A 113 -18.90 -4.57 -5.30
CA LEU A 113 -19.72 -4.85 -4.11
C LEU A 113 -20.66 -6.04 -4.32
#